data_AF-A0A1V6MI21-F1
#
_entry.id   AF-A0A1V6MI21-F1
#
_cell.length_a   1.000
_cell.length_b   1.000
_cell.length_c   1.000
_cell.angle_alpha   90.00
_cell.angle_beta   90.00
_cell.angle_gamma   90.00
#
_symmetry.space_group_name_H-M   'P 1'
#
loop_
_entity.id
_entity.type
_entity.pdbx_description
1 polymer ?
#
loop_
_entity_poly.entity_id
_entity_poly.type
_entity_poly.pdbx_seq_one_letter_code
_entity_poly.pdbx_strand_id
1 'polypeptide(L)'
;MANPEDNNNDNWKKAVDLLTGYVLPERKTLFDDLKGNDGIPLMHVRLDKHGGPEYASGFLSSSGWKTHNTDYTIPFYRPSDDSQDVSPGKYLYRYRAHITFLASGQALPPSGDDVIPDYTKTSERLKDKGGWNKEGEKLDWNTNALVRYVYGAKDALSQITMWPYSTHGFKNRGYPVNDADYVDLRTFTEAAKAFDRVVKFFEDSAGTVGKWDTEDIGEGSDSWDGTSAAIFKQLIHKLARNYEGYADQLNGKGGDSSAVTVDGVTVTSEPARALAEAQGVLLAQAQKLYDAWEAWKAESNPQRWLYDMLQNARLTLFDTQYDKTDIETVSSGGPYATWHNYVVSTTGFQNDIVIEGKSYGKPSEMTTWKAIADEAVRRWEQSVQDWLSTAGAEAIVDIHKAFKAAEKAFDTSITDKDDRPLSEISAEAEADAEKKKAAAEAAAAKAEAEKEKAEAKAEAEREKAEAKAERDREKAEAEKEKAEAKAEAERE
;
A
#
# COMPACT_ATOMS: atom_id res chain seq x y z
N MET A 1 16.23 -16.85 -4.18
CA MET A 1 15.95 -17.33 -5.55
C MET A 1 14.73 -18.20 -5.46
N ALA A 2 13.59 -17.76 -6.00
CA ALA A 2 12.31 -18.44 -5.84
C ALA A 2 12.14 -19.52 -6.92
N ASN A 3 11.57 -20.66 -6.51
CA ASN A 3 11.30 -21.84 -7.33
C ASN A 3 10.08 -21.58 -8.26
N PRO A 4 10.15 -21.86 -9.57
CA PRO A 4 9.07 -21.59 -10.54
C PRO A 4 7.75 -22.36 -10.32
N GLU A 5 7.69 -23.31 -9.38
CA GLU A 5 6.51 -24.17 -9.15
C GLU A 5 5.57 -23.73 -8.01
N ASP A 6 5.88 -22.67 -7.24
CA ASP A 6 4.95 -22.08 -6.25
C ASP A 6 3.95 -21.09 -6.90
N ASN A 7 3.18 -21.61 -7.85
CA ASN A 7 2.19 -20.89 -8.68
C ASN A 7 0.89 -20.49 -7.93
N ASN A 8 1.03 -19.87 -6.76
CA ASN A 8 -0.05 -19.25 -5.96
C ASN A 8 0.13 -17.71 -5.82
N ASN A 9 0.87 -17.09 -6.76
CA ASN A 9 1.72 -15.92 -6.51
C ASN A 9 1.47 -14.70 -7.43
N ASP A 10 0.22 -14.43 -7.84
CA ASP A 10 -0.10 -13.18 -8.54
C ASP A 10 -0.12 -11.99 -7.56
N ASN A 11 1.07 -11.49 -7.24
CA ASN A 11 1.26 -10.35 -6.34
C ASN A 11 0.75 -9.04 -6.95
N TRP A 12 0.71 -8.93 -8.28
CA TRP A 12 0.07 -7.80 -8.95
C TRP A 12 -1.41 -7.73 -8.58
N LYS A 13 -2.14 -8.84 -8.79
CA LYS A 13 -3.55 -8.94 -8.40
C LYS A 13 -3.77 -8.61 -6.93
N LYS A 14 -3.01 -9.24 -6.03
CA LYS A 14 -3.14 -9.02 -4.57
C LYS A 14 -2.94 -7.55 -4.21
N ALA A 15 -1.92 -6.90 -4.78
CA ALA A 15 -1.61 -5.50 -4.47
C ALA A 15 -2.69 -4.55 -5.01
N VAL A 16 -3.17 -4.75 -6.24
CA VAL A 16 -4.24 -3.93 -6.84
C VAL A 16 -5.55 -4.10 -6.08
N ASP A 17 -5.95 -5.35 -5.80
CA ASP A 17 -7.16 -5.64 -5.03
C ASP A 17 -7.12 -4.95 -3.66
N LEU A 18 -5.98 -5.04 -2.94
CA LEU A 18 -5.80 -4.44 -1.62
C LEU A 18 -5.87 -2.90 -1.65
N LEU A 19 -5.22 -2.26 -2.62
CA LEU A 19 -5.11 -0.80 -2.69
C LEU A 19 -6.36 -0.13 -3.26
N THR A 20 -7.15 -0.84 -4.05
CA THR A 20 -8.24 -0.24 -4.82
C THR A 20 -9.62 -0.81 -4.51
N GLY A 21 -9.70 -2.00 -3.93
CA GLY A 21 -10.96 -2.75 -3.82
C GLY A 21 -11.47 -3.31 -5.16
N TYR A 22 -10.77 -3.06 -6.26
CA TYR A 22 -11.16 -3.51 -7.59
C TYR A 22 -10.66 -4.93 -7.84
N VAL A 23 -11.53 -5.91 -7.61
CA VAL A 23 -11.19 -7.32 -7.74
C VAL A 23 -10.79 -7.66 -9.17
N LEU A 24 -9.55 -8.10 -9.40
CA LEU A 24 -9.10 -8.57 -10.71
C LEU A 24 -9.42 -10.05 -10.94
N PRO A 25 -9.61 -10.51 -12.19
CA PRO A 25 -9.67 -11.94 -12.51
C PRO A 25 -8.35 -12.65 -12.18
N GLU A 26 -8.40 -13.97 -12.00
CA GLU A 26 -7.21 -14.79 -11.80
C GLU A 26 -6.38 -14.85 -13.09
N ARG A 27 -5.07 -14.57 -13.02
CA ARG A 27 -4.20 -14.56 -14.19
C ARG A 27 -4.22 -15.88 -14.97
N LYS A 28 -4.28 -17.01 -14.26
CA LYS A 28 -4.32 -18.35 -14.86
C LYS A 28 -5.58 -18.65 -15.68
N THR A 29 -6.65 -17.85 -15.55
CA THR A 29 -7.92 -18.08 -16.25
C THR A 29 -8.16 -17.08 -17.38
N LEU A 30 -7.24 -16.14 -17.63
CA LEU A 30 -7.45 -15.04 -18.58
C LEU A 30 -7.65 -15.51 -20.03
N PHE A 31 -7.10 -16.67 -20.37
CA PHE A 31 -7.16 -17.23 -21.73
C PHE A 31 -8.15 -18.40 -21.86
N ASP A 32 -8.92 -18.72 -20.80
CA ASP A 32 -9.79 -19.90 -20.83
C ASP A 32 -10.88 -19.82 -21.89
N ASP A 33 -11.45 -18.62 -22.06
CA ASP A 33 -12.47 -18.31 -23.06
C ASP A 33 -11.90 -17.59 -24.30
N LEU A 34 -10.57 -17.57 -24.45
CA LEU A 34 -9.89 -16.94 -25.58
C LEU A 34 -9.12 -18.00 -26.39
N LYS A 35 -9.83 -19.07 -26.76
CA LYS A 35 -9.30 -20.23 -27.49
C LYS A 35 -10.04 -20.43 -28.81
N GLY A 36 -9.30 -20.82 -29.84
CA GLY A 36 -9.80 -21.20 -31.15
C GLY A 36 -10.11 -22.68 -31.25
N ASN A 37 -10.05 -23.18 -32.48
CA ASN A 37 -10.19 -24.62 -32.71
C ASN A 37 -9.06 -25.39 -32.02
N ASP A 38 -9.35 -26.65 -31.65
CA ASP A 38 -8.41 -27.56 -31.00
C ASP A 38 -7.79 -27.02 -29.69
N GLY A 39 -8.46 -26.05 -29.03
CA GLY A 39 -7.99 -25.45 -27.78
C GLY A 39 -6.72 -24.59 -27.95
N ILE A 40 -6.50 -24.03 -29.14
CA ILE A 40 -5.38 -23.13 -29.44
C ILE A 40 -5.67 -21.74 -28.86
N PRO A 41 -4.88 -21.20 -27.91
CA PRO A 41 -5.15 -19.87 -27.38
C PRO A 41 -4.91 -18.79 -28.43
N LEU A 42 -5.57 -17.63 -28.28
CA LEU A 42 -5.40 -16.40 -29.05
C LEU A 42 -5.75 -16.46 -30.55
N MET A 43 -5.78 -17.63 -31.17
CA MET A 43 -5.99 -17.80 -32.61
C MET A 43 -6.83 -19.01 -32.98
N HIS A 44 -7.44 -18.92 -34.15
CA HIS A 44 -8.01 -20.03 -34.90
C HIS A 44 -7.12 -20.31 -36.12
N VAL A 45 -6.84 -21.58 -36.40
CA VAL A 45 -5.98 -22.01 -37.51
C VAL A 45 -6.73 -22.96 -38.44
N ARG A 46 -6.64 -22.69 -39.75
CA ARG A 46 -7.11 -23.57 -40.82
C ARG A 46 -5.95 -23.96 -41.72
N LEU A 47 -5.75 -25.25 -41.91
CA LEU A 47 -4.75 -25.78 -42.84
C LEU A 47 -5.42 -26.21 -44.14
N ASP A 48 -4.93 -25.71 -45.27
CA ASP A 48 -5.49 -25.99 -46.59
C ASP A 48 -4.42 -26.59 -47.50
N LYS A 49 -4.74 -27.69 -48.19
CA LYS A 49 -3.90 -28.22 -49.27
C LYS A 49 -4.14 -27.35 -50.51
N HIS A 50 -3.15 -26.56 -50.89
CA HIS A 50 -3.24 -25.63 -52.01
C HIS A 50 -3.00 -26.32 -53.36
N GLY A 51 -2.25 -27.44 -53.40
CA GLY A 51 -2.04 -28.16 -54.65
C GLY A 51 -1.08 -29.35 -54.56
N GLY A 52 -0.90 -30.01 -55.71
CA GLY A 52 0.11 -31.06 -55.92
C GLY A 52 1.54 -30.50 -55.97
N PRO A 53 2.53 -31.36 -56.26
CA PRO A 53 3.94 -30.98 -56.29
C PRO A 53 4.30 -30.12 -57.51
N GLU A 54 3.38 -29.95 -58.45
CA GLU A 54 3.59 -29.07 -59.61
C GLU A 54 3.98 -27.66 -59.16
N TYR A 55 4.99 -27.08 -59.81
CA TYR A 55 5.42 -25.72 -59.55
C TYR A 55 4.27 -24.72 -59.76
N ALA A 56 4.09 -23.78 -58.83
CA ALA A 56 3.38 -22.54 -59.14
C ALA A 56 4.19 -21.34 -58.69
N SER A 57 4.33 -20.40 -59.62
CA SER A 57 4.96 -19.12 -59.39
C SER A 57 4.22 -18.34 -58.29
N GLY A 58 4.97 -17.66 -57.44
CA GLY A 58 4.44 -16.75 -56.41
C GLY A 58 3.70 -17.42 -55.24
N PHE A 59 3.75 -18.75 -55.11
CA PHE A 59 3.03 -19.46 -54.05
C PHE A 59 3.42 -18.97 -52.64
N LEU A 60 4.72 -18.81 -52.38
CA LEU A 60 5.27 -18.43 -51.07
C LEU A 60 5.29 -16.91 -50.82
N SER A 61 5.33 -16.11 -51.88
CA SER A 61 5.32 -14.63 -51.76
C SER A 61 3.99 -14.08 -51.29
N SER A 62 2.91 -14.84 -51.40
CA SER A 62 1.59 -14.49 -50.86
C SER A 62 1.49 -14.98 -49.41
N SER A 63 1.99 -14.21 -48.45
CA SER A 63 2.03 -14.58 -47.02
C SER A 63 2.14 -13.38 -46.09
N GLY A 64 1.86 -13.57 -44.80
CA GLY A 64 1.92 -12.54 -43.77
C GLY A 64 0.55 -11.89 -43.47
N TRP A 65 0.61 -10.70 -42.86
CA TRP A 65 -0.54 -9.98 -42.30
C TRP A 65 -1.58 -9.58 -43.35
N LYS A 66 -2.85 -9.80 -43.04
CA LYS A 66 -4.05 -9.45 -43.84
C LYS A 66 -3.98 -9.91 -45.29
N THR A 67 -3.50 -11.13 -45.49
CA THR A 67 -3.49 -11.79 -46.80
C THR A 67 -4.63 -12.81 -46.91
N HIS A 68 -5.12 -13.07 -48.13
CA HIS A 68 -6.16 -14.09 -48.41
C HIS A 68 -7.44 -13.99 -47.56
N ASN A 69 -7.88 -12.77 -47.21
CA ASN A 69 -9.07 -12.54 -46.40
C ASN A 69 -9.01 -13.26 -45.02
N THR A 70 -7.82 -13.35 -44.44
CA THR A 70 -7.57 -13.81 -43.07
C THR A 70 -6.55 -12.87 -42.40
N ASP A 71 -6.40 -12.94 -41.08
CA ASP A 71 -5.49 -12.05 -40.36
C ASP A 71 -4.02 -12.35 -40.66
N TYR A 72 -3.65 -13.62 -40.82
CA TYR A 72 -2.29 -14.00 -41.16
C TYR A 72 -2.27 -15.30 -42.00
N THR A 73 -1.42 -15.36 -43.03
CA THR A 73 -1.23 -16.58 -43.84
C THR A 73 0.23 -17.03 -43.85
N ILE A 74 0.47 -18.32 -43.63
CA ILE A 74 1.80 -18.94 -43.75
C ILE A 74 1.73 -20.09 -44.78
N PRO A 75 2.33 -19.94 -45.97
CA PRO A 75 2.48 -21.03 -46.91
C PRO A 75 3.69 -21.90 -46.52
N PHE A 76 3.56 -23.21 -46.70
CA PHE A 76 4.60 -24.18 -46.41
C PHE A 76 4.53 -25.38 -47.36
N TYR A 77 5.63 -26.11 -47.44
CA TYR A 77 5.73 -27.36 -48.17
C TYR A 77 5.66 -28.55 -47.21
N ARG A 78 5.09 -29.65 -47.71
CA ARG A 78 5.02 -30.93 -47.00
C ARG A 78 5.46 -32.07 -47.94
N PRO A 79 6.39 -32.95 -47.54
CA PRO A 79 6.73 -34.13 -48.31
C PRO A 79 5.57 -35.15 -48.32
N SER A 80 5.56 -36.09 -49.26
CA SER A 80 4.50 -37.11 -49.37
C SER A 80 4.43 -38.09 -48.18
N ASP A 81 5.56 -38.35 -47.53
CA ASP A 81 5.74 -39.33 -46.46
C ASP A 81 5.84 -38.70 -45.06
N ASP A 82 5.61 -37.39 -44.96
CA ASP A 82 5.53 -36.61 -43.72
C ASP A 82 6.74 -36.76 -42.76
N SER A 83 7.91 -37.12 -43.30
CA SER A 83 9.16 -37.19 -42.55
C SER A 83 9.64 -35.79 -42.13
N GLN A 84 10.31 -35.69 -40.98
CA GLN A 84 10.93 -34.43 -40.53
C GLN A 84 12.20 -34.13 -41.32
N ASP A 85 13.10 -35.11 -41.40
CA ASP A 85 14.26 -35.07 -42.29
C ASP A 85 13.82 -35.55 -43.68
N VAL A 86 13.97 -34.68 -44.67
CA VAL A 86 13.55 -34.94 -46.03
C VAL A 86 14.78 -35.12 -46.90
N SER A 87 14.98 -36.33 -47.43
CA SER A 87 16.06 -36.58 -48.38
C SER A 87 15.91 -35.68 -49.62
N PRO A 88 17.01 -35.24 -50.25
CA PRO A 88 16.94 -34.48 -51.50
C PRO A 88 16.18 -35.23 -52.61
N GLY A 89 15.48 -34.50 -53.47
CA GLY A 89 14.72 -35.04 -54.60
C GLY A 89 13.31 -35.54 -54.26
N LYS A 90 12.79 -35.28 -53.05
CA LYS A 90 11.43 -35.66 -52.67
C LYS A 90 10.43 -34.61 -53.17
N TYR A 91 9.32 -35.06 -53.75
CA TYR A 91 8.24 -34.17 -54.17
C TYR A 91 7.55 -33.47 -53.00
N LEU A 92 7.37 -32.15 -53.13
CA LEU A 92 6.85 -31.29 -52.08
C LEU A 92 5.47 -30.74 -52.43
N TYR A 93 4.49 -31.04 -51.59
CA TYR A 93 3.11 -30.58 -51.72
C TYR A 93 2.91 -29.24 -51.03
N ARG A 94 2.06 -28.40 -51.61
CA ARG A 94 1.85 -27.03 -51.15
C ARG A 94 0.67 -26.93 -50.19
N TYR A 95 0.91 -26.31 -49.04
CA TYR A 95 -0.09 -26.10 -48.00
C TYR A 95 -0.07 -24.65 -47.51
N ARG A 96 -1.20 -24.20 -46.97
CA ARG A 96 -1.32 -22.87 -46.34
C ARG A 96 -1.99 -22.99 -44.99
N ALA A 97 -1.40 -22.34 -43.99
CA ALA A 97 -2.06 -22.05 -42.74
C ALA A 97 -2.72 -20.66 -42.83
N HIS A 98 -4.04 -20.63 -42.68
CA HIS A 98 -4.85 -19.43 -42.55
C HIS A 98 -5.18 -19.22 -41.07
N ILE A 99 -4.75 -18.09 -40.52
CA ILE A 99 -4.80 -17.81 -39.10
C ILE A 99 -5.69 -16.58 -38.87
N THR A 100 -6.64 -16.72 -37.94
CA THR A 100 -7.54 -15.67 -37.47
C THR A 100 -7.25 -15.38 -36.00
N PHE A 101 -7.09 -14.11 -35.65
CA PHE A 101 -6.76 -13.66 -34.30
C PHE A 101 -8.06 -13.41 -33.51
N LEU A 102 -8.16 -13.94 -32.28
CA LEU A 102 -9.39 -13.90 -31.48
C LEU A 102 -9.53 -12.60 -30.65
N ALA A 103 -8.55 -11.71 -30.63
CA ALA A 103 -8.69 -10.41 -29.98
C ALA A 103 -8.17 -9.26 -30.85
N SER A 104 -8.12 -9.45 -32.17
CA SER A 104 -7.66 -8.42 -33.10
C SER A 104 -8.81 -7.86 -33.93
N GLY A 105 -8.99 -6.54 -33.85
CA GLY A 105 -9.87 -5.76 -34.73
C GLY A 105 -9.10 -4.84 -35.68
N GLN A 106 -7.76 -4.92 -35.67
CA GLN A 106 -6.91 -3.89 -36.26
C GLN A 106 -6.61 -4.16 -37.74
N ALA A 107 -6.40 -3.08 -38.49
CA ALA A 107 -5.96 -3.14 -39.89
C ALA A 107 -4.44 -3.38 -40.00
N LEU A 108 -3.68 -2.87 -39.03
CA LEU A 108 -2.23 -3.02 -38.92
C LEU A 108 -1.87 -4.23 -38.05
N PRO A 109 -0.64 -4.78 -38.18
CA PRO A 109 -0.13 -5.79 -37.25
C PRO A 109 -0.29 -5.33 -35.80
N PRO A 110 -0.65 -6.23 -34.86
CA PRO A 110 -0.90 -5.86 -33.48
C PRO A 110 0.38 -5.31 -32.84
N SER A 111 0.26 -4.16 -32.18
CA SER A 111 1.25 -3.61 -31.27
C SER A 111 0.94 -4.01 -29.83
N GLY A 112 1.95 -4.00 -28.97
CA GLY A 112 1.72 -4.32 -27.55
C GLY A 112 0.92 -3.25 -26.81
N ASP A 113 0.99 -1.99 -27.27
CA ASP A 113 0.20 -0.85 -26.75
C ASP A 113 -1.23 -0.78 -27.30
N ASP A 114 -1.59 -1.66 -28.24
CA ASP A 114 -2.93 -1.62 -28.83
C ASP A 114 -3.99 -1.99 -27.79
N VAL A 115 -5.05 -1.18 -27.73
CA VAL A 115 -6.18 -1.42 -26.83
C VAL A 115 -6.88 -2.72 -27.20
N ILE A 116 -6.93 -3.65 -26.25
CA ILE A 116 -7.72 -4.88 -26.37
C ILE A 116 -9.21 -4.51 -26.19
N PRO A 117 -10.07 -4.82 -27.16
CA PRO A 117 -11.49 -4.52 -27.06
C PRO A 117 -12.18 -5.41 -26.03
N ASP A 118 -13.13 -4.84 -25.27
CA ASP A 118 -13.95 -5.55 -24.29
C ASP A 118 -15.22 -6.10 -24.93
N TYR A 119 -15.27 -7.40 -25.22
CA TYR A 119 -16.44 -8.03 -25.80
C TYR A 119 -16.49 -9.55 -25.59
N THR A 120 -17.69 -10.08 -25.83
CA THR A 120 -17.89 -11.47 -26.23
C THR A 120 -18.26 -11.50 -27.71
N LYS A 121 -17.63 -12.37 -28.50
CA LYS A 121 -17.84 -12.44 -29.94
C LYS A 121 -17.97 -13.88 -30.41
N THR A 122 -18.89 -14.08 -31.35
CA THR A 122 -19.03 -15.30 -32.14
C THR A 122 -18.52 -15.02 -33.55
N SER A 123 -17.68 -15.88 -34.14
CA SER A 123 -17.31 -15.74 -35.55
C SER A 123 -18.54 -15.85 -36.46
N GLU A 124 -18.45 -15.20 -37.62
CA GLU A 124 -19.29 -15.59 -38.75
C GLU A 124 -18.99 -17.05 -39.13
N ARG A 125 -19.92 -17.71 -39.83
CA ARG A 125 -19.67 -19.06 -40.35
C ARG A 125 -18.38 -19.05 -41.17
N LEU A 126 -17.42 -19.83 -40.71
CA LEU A 126 -16.16 -19.98 -41.42
C LEU A 126 -16.46 -20.69 -42.75
N LYS A 127 -16.34 -19.97 -43.86
CA LYS A 127 -16.58 -20.52 -45.20
C LYS A 127 -15.45 -21.47 -45.55
N ASP A 128 -15.79 -22.71 -45.82
CA ASP A 128 -14.84 -23.75 -46.17
C ASP A 128 -14.75 -23.93 -47.69
N LYS A 129 -13.53 -24.11 -48.20
CA LYS A 129 -13.26 -24.60 -49.56
C LYS A 129 -12.23 -25.75 -49.50
N GLY A 130 -12.23 -26.56 -48.43
CA GLY A 130 -11.48 -27.81 -48.33
C GLY A 130 -10.33 -27.82 -47.33
N GLY A 131 -10.54 -27.34 -46.10
CA GLY A 131 -9.58 -27.41 -44.99
C GLY A 131 -9.82 -28.57 -44.00
N TRP A 132 -9.08 -28.56 -42.89
CA TRP A 132 -9.17 -29.54 -41.79
C TRP A 132 -10.31 -29.27 -40.79
N ASN A 133 -11.12 -28.22 -41.01
CA ASN A 133 -12.20 -27.80 -40.12
C ASN A 133 -13.57 -28.24 -40.67
N LYS A 134 -14.61 -28.22 -39.84
CA LYS A 134 -15.97 -28.58 -40.28
C LYS A 134 -16.67 -27.36 -40.86
N GLU A 135 -17.21 -27.49 -42.07
CA GLU A 135 -18.03 -26.45 -42.69
C GLU A 135 -19.19 -26.04 -41.75
N GLY A 136 -19.33 -24.74 -41.50
CA GLY A 136 -20.40 -24.18 -40.66
C GLY A 136 -20.06 -24.04 -39.17
N GLU A 137 -18.83 -24.35 -38.76
CA GLU A 137 -18.35 -24.10 -37.41
C GLU A 137 -18.32 -22.60 -37.08
N LYS A 138 -18.87 -22.27 -35.91
CA LYS A 138 -18.77 -20.96 -35.28
C LYS A 138 -17.89 -21.09 -34.06
N LEU A 139 -17.10 -20.07 -33.80
CA LEU A 139 -16.22 -19.99 -32.65
C LEU A 139 -16.67 -18.85 -31.77
N ASP A 140 -16.85 -19.12 -30.48
CA ASP A 140 -17.13 -18.12 -29.47
C ASP A 140 -15.84 -17.80 -28.72
N TRP A 141 -15.62 -16.53 -28.41
CA TRP A 141 -14.51 -16.10 -27.56
C TRP A 141 -14.87 -14.85 -26.76
N ASN A 142 -14.17 -14.65 -25.64
CA ASN A 142 -14.43 -13.58 -24.68
C ASN A 142 -13.12 -12.93 -24.23
N THR A 143 -13.03 -11.61 -24.32
CA THR A 143 -11.86 -10.83 -23.91
C THR A 143 -12.03 -10.15 -22.55
N ASN A 144 -13.23 -10.22 -21.94
CA ASN A 144 -13.57 -9.40 -20.78
C ASN A 144 -12.64 -9.66 -19.57
N ALA A 145 -12.29 -10.92 -19.30
CA ALA A 145 -11.39 -11.24 -18.18
C ALA A 145 -9.99 -10.64 -18.38
N LEU A 146 -9.43 -10.82 -19.58
CA LEU A 146 -8.14 -10.24 -19.96
C LEU A 146 -8.16 -8.71 -19.89
N VAL A 147 -9.18 -8.06 -20.48
CA VAL A 147 -9.33 -6.60 -20.47
C VAL A 147 -9.49 -6.06 -19.04
N ARG A 148 -10.27 -6.74 -18.20
CA ARG A 148 -10.44 -6.39 -16.80
C ARG A 148 -9.12 -6.47 -16.03
N TYR A 149 -8.33 -7.52 -16.27
CA TYR A 149 -7.02 -7.69 -15.65
C TYR A 149 -6.03 -6.60 -16.08
N VAL A 150 -5.93 -6.35 -17.39
CA VAL A 150 -4.97 -5.42 -17.98
C VAL A 150 -5.35 -3.96 -17.70
N TYR A 151 -6.54 -3.52 -18.14
CA TYR A 151 -6.90 -2.11 -18.10
C TYR A 151 -7.69 -1.74 -16.85
N GLY A 152 -8.48 -2.67 -16.29
CA GLY A 152 -9.19 -2.40 -15.04
C GLY A 152 -8.26 -2.11 -13.88
N ALA A 153 -7.12 -2.80 -13.82
CA ALA A 153 -6.06 -2.54 -12.83
C ALA A 153 -5.49 -1.12 -12.95
N LYS A 154 -5.07 -0.73 -14.16
CA LYS A 154 -4.57 0.61 -14.46
C LYS A 154 -5.59 1.69 -14.08
N ASP A 155 -6.83 1.54 -14.54
CA ASP A 155 -7.86 2.55 -14.36
C ASP A 155 -8.24 2.69 -12.87
N ALA A 156 -8.28 1.59 -12.11
CA ALA A 156 -8.52 1.60 -10.66
C ALA A 156 -7.35 2.24 -9.88
N LEU A 157 -6.11 1.95 -10.26
CA LEU A 157 -4.93 2.59 -9.68
C LEU A 157 -4.90 4.10 -9.98
N SER A 158 -5.22 4.50 -11.22
CA SER A 158 -5.36 5.92 -11.57
C SER A 158 -6.44 6.61 -10.75
N GLN A 159 -7.55 5.92 -10.46
CA GLN A 159 -8.64 6.47 -9.68
C GLN A 159 -8.22 6.72 -8.22
N ILE A 160 -7.49 5.81 -7.58
CA ILE A 160 -7.06 6.00 -6.19
C ILE A 160 -5.92 7.01 -6.05
N THR A 161 -5.11 7.23 -7.10
CA THR A 161 -4.01 8.22 -7.08
C THR A 161 -4.44 9.66 -7.39
N MET A 162 -5.66 9.85 -7.88
CA MET A 162 -6.22 11.17 -8.21
C MET A 162 -7.30 11.57 -7.21
N TRP A 163 -7.51 12.89 -7.04
CA TRP A 163 -8.61 13.40 -6.22
C TRP A 163 -9.95 12.77 -6.66
N PRO A 164 -10.76 12.20 -5.75
CA PRO A 164 -10.74 12.38 -4.28
C PRO A 164 -9.94 11.34 -3.47
N TYR A 165 -8.99 10.64 -4.08
CA TYR A 165 -8.21 9.55 -3.45
C TYR A 165 -9.08 8.40 -2.95
N SER A 166 -10.10 8.06 -3.75
CA SER A 166 -11.05 7.00 -3.43
C SER A 166 -11.55 6.28 -4.68
N THR A 167 -11.80 4.98 -4.54
CA THR A 167 -12.47 4.14 -5.54
C THR A 167 -13.97 3.99 -5.28
N HIS A 168 -14.55 4.73 -4.34
CA HIS A 168 -15.99 4.71 -4.09
C HIS A 168 -16.77 5.14 -5.36
N GLY A 169 -17.74 4.31 -5.78
CA GLY A 169 -18.50 4.52 -7.01
C GLY A 169 -17.71 4.29 -8.30
N PHE A 170 -16.44 3.84 -8.23
CA PHE A 170 -15.65 3.51 -9.41
C PHE A 170 -16.20 2.28 -10.12
N LYS A 171 -16.23 2.35 -11.45
CA LYS A 171 -16.64 1.25 -12.31
C LYS A 171 -15.82 1.26 -13.59
N ASN A 172 -15.30 0.11 -13.95
CA ASN A 172 -14.62 -0.09 -15.22
C ASN A 172 -15.41 -1.08 -16.08
N ARG A 173 -15.88 -0.63 -17.25
CA ARG A 173 -16.46 -1.53 -18.28
C ARG A 173 -17.55 -2.49 -17.78
N GLY A 174 -18.43 -2.02 -16.88
CA GLY A 174 -19.48 -2.89 -16.33
C GLY A 174 -19.17 -3.46 -14.94
N TYR A 175 -17.90 -3.49 -14.54
CA TYR A 175 -17.43 -4.09 -13.29
C TYR A 175 -17.19 -3.00 -12.23
N PRO A 176 -18.01 -2.92 -11.17
CA PRO A 176 -17.84 -1.93 -10.11
C PRO A 176 -16.83 -2.38 -9.05
N VAL A 177 -16.30 -1.41 -8.30
CA VAL A 177 -15.84 -1.65 -6.92
C VAL A 177 -17.07 -1.69 -6.03
N ASN A 178 -17.22 -2.74 -5.21
CA ASN A 178 -18.37 -2.83 -4.31
C ASN A 178 -18.24 -1.82 -3.18
N ASP A 179 -19.38 -1.35 -2.67
CA ASP A 179 -19.42 -0.43 -1.52
C ASP A 179 -18.81 -1.04 -0.24
N ALA A 180 -18.68 -2.36 -0.15
CA ALA A 180 -18.01 -3.03 0.96
C ALA A 180 -16.47 -3.07 0.83
N ASP A 181 -15.96 -2.90 -0.40
CA ASP A 181 -14.56 -3.15 -0.73
C ASP A 181 -13.80 -1.88 -1.13
N TYR A 182 -14.49 -0.74 -1.32
CA TYR A 182 -13.84 0.48 -1.77
C TYR A 182 -12.80 0.99 -0.78
N VAL A 183 -11.78 1.64 -1.32
CA VAL A 183 -10.74 2.30 -0.54
C VAL A 183 -10.97 3.81 -0.62
N ASP A 184 -10.88 4.50 0.52
CA ASP A 184 -10.88 5.96 0.61
C ASP A 184 -9.76 6.39 1.54
N LEU A 185 -8.68 6.92 0.96
CA LEU A 185 -7.51 7.32 1.73
C LEU A 185 -7.84 8.46 2.70
N ARG A 186 -8.86 9.29 2.45
CA ARG A 186 -9.23 10.41 3.34
C ARG A 186 -9.76 9.94 4.69
N THR A 187 -10.16 8.68 4.82
CA THR A 187 -10.55 8.11 6.12
C THR A 187 -9.40 8.12 7.13
N PHE A 188 -8.15 8.01 6.67
CA PHE A 188 -6.97 8.20 7.51
C PHE A 188 -6.89 9.63 8.05
N THR A 189 -7.20 10.62 7.21
CA THR A 189 -7.24 12.04 7.62
C THR A 189 -8.30 12.28 8.68
N GLU A 190 -9.51 11.73 8.51
CA GLU A 190 -10.58 11.89 9.49
C GLU A 190 -10.26 11.20 10.82
N ALA A 191 -9.62 10.02 10.78
CA ALA A 191 -9.13 9.35 11.97
C ALA A 191 -8.00 10.16 12.65
N ALA A 192 -7.04 10.69 11.89
CA ALA A 192 -5.94 11.50 12.39
C ALA A 192 -6.45 12.77 13.09
N LYS A 193 -7.41 13.49 12.48
CA LYS A 193 -8.09 14.65 13.11
C LYS A 193 -8.79 14.29 14.42
N ALA A 194 -9.28 13.05 14.58
CA ALA A 194 -9.91 12.63 15.83
C ALA A 194 -8.88 12.55 16.97
N PHE A 195 -7.67 12.04 16.72
CA PHE A 195 -6.61 12.00 17.71
C PHE A 195 -6.12 13.40 18.11
N ASP A 196 -5.92 14.29 17.13
CA ASP A 196 -5.54 15.68 17.42
C ASP A 196 -6.61 16.41 18.26
N ARG A 197 -7.90 16.14 18.01
CA ARG A 197 -8.99 16.67 18.86
C ARG A 197 -8.92 16.16 20.29
N VAL A 198 -8.55 14.90 20.51
CA VAL A 198 -8.39 14.32 21.85
C VAL A 198 -7.20 14.95 22.57
N VAL A 199 -6.06 15.12 21.90
CA VAL A 199 -4.92 15.83 22.46
C VAL A 199 -5.29 17.25 22.86
N LYS A 200 -5.93 17.99 21.95
CA LYS A 200 -6.38 19.36 22.23
C LYS A 200 -7.33 19.41 23.42
N PHE A 201 -8.23 18.44 23.56
CA PHE A 201 -9.11 18.34 24.73
C PHE A 201 -8.30 18.19 26.02
N PHE A 202 -7.26 17.35 26.05
CA PHE A 202 -6.41 17.18 27.22
C PHE A 202 -5.59 18.43 27.52
N GLU A 203 -5.04 19.11 26.51
CA GLU A 203 -4.31 20.37 26.68
C GLU A 203 -5.21 21.50 27.23
N ASP A 204 -6.39 21.69 26.63
CA ASP A 204 -7.35 22.71 27.07
C ASP A 204 -7.86 22.40 28.50
N SER A 205 -8.05 21.11 28.83
CA SER A 205 -8.44 20.66 30.18
C SER A 205 -7.30 20.85 31.18
N ALA A 206 -6.05 20.53 30.83
CA ALA A 206 -4.88 20.77 31.66
C ALA A 206 -4.71 22.25 31.97
N GLY A 207 -4.89 23.14 30.98
CA GLY A 207 -4.86 24.58 31.19
C GLY A 207 -5.98 25.08 32.11
N THR A 208 -7.18 24.49 32.02
CA THR A 208 -8.32 24.86 32.87
C THR A 208 -8.13 24.38 34.31
N VAL A 209 -7.82 23.10 34.51
CA VAL A 209 -7.60 22.51 35.84
C VAL A 209 -6.33 23.06 36.49
N GLY A 210 -5.30 23.38 35.69
CA GLY A 210 -4.10 24.05 36.17
C GLY A 210 -4.39 25.42 36.78
N LYS A 211 -5.30 26.21 36.20
CA LYS A 211 -5.77 27.47 36.82
C LYS A 211 -6.52 27.23 38.12
N TRP A 212 -7.36 26.19 38.18
CA TRP A 212 -7.99 25.81 39.43
C TRP A 212 -6.95 25.46 40.49
N ASP A 213 -5.88 24.77 40.09
CA ASP A 213 -4.78 24.39 40.96
C ASP A 213 -4.01 25.61 41.51
N THR A 214 -3.64 26.54 40.63
CA THR A 214 -2.71 27.62 40.99
C THR A 214 -3.38 28.92 41.44
N GLU A 215 -4.60 29.21 40.99
CA GLU A 215 -5.23 30.53 41.18
C GLU A 215 -6.52 30.46 42.02
N ASP A 216 -7.36 29.44 41.82
CA ASP A 216 -8.73 29.48 42.35
C ASP A 216 -8.91 28.71 43.66
N ILE A 217 -8.79 27.37 43.63
CA ILE A 217 -9.27 26.48 44.71
C ILE A 217 -8.25 25.38 45.08
N GLY A 218 -7.13 25.28 44.37
CA GLY A 218 -6.08 24.30 44.55
C GLY A 218 -4.92 24.76 45.43
N GLU A 219 -3.75 24.13 45.29
CA GLU A 219 -2.61 24.38 46.20
C GLU A 219 -2.12 25.83 46.20
N GLY A 220 -2.32 26.58 45.11
CA GLY A 220 -1.91 27.98 45.00
C GLY A 220 -2.89 29.01 45.62
N SER A 221 -4.05 28.59 46.13
CA SER A 221 -5.10 29.51 46.60
C SER A 221 -5.13 29.68 48.12
N ASP A 222 -5.11 30.93 48.59
CA ASP A 222 -5.30 31.30 50.00
C ASP A 222 -6.78 31.38 50.44
N SER A 223 -7.71 31.15 49.51
CA SER A 223 -9.14 31.45 49.75
C SER A 223 -9.88 30.39 50.60
N TRP A 224 -9.30 29.20 50.80
CA TRP A 224 -9.92 28.11 51.56
C TRP A 224 -8.89 27.22 52.27
N ASP A 225 -9.00 27.14 53.61
CA ASP A 225 -8.07 26.42 54.48
C ASP A 225 -8.75 25.39 55.40
N GLY A 226 -8.00 24.33 55.75
CA GLY A 226 -8.42 23.21 56.59
C GLY A 226 -7.99 21.85 56.01
N THR A 227 -8.02 20.77 56.79
CA THR A 227 -7.58 19.44 56.34
C THR A 227 -8.35 18.94 55.12
N SER A 228 -9.68 19.12 55.09
CA SER A 228 -10.50 18.77 53.93
C SER A 228 -10.20 19.62 52.69
N ALA A 229 -9.85 20.90 52.89
CA ALA A 229 -9.41 21.77 51.81
C ALA A 229 -8.07 21.29 51.24
N ALA A 230 -7.11 20.92 52.09
CA ALA A 230 -5.80 20.40 51.67
C ALA A 230 -5.93 19.12 50.82
N ILE A 231 -6.79 18.18 51.23
CA ILE A 231 -7.05 16.96 50.44
C ILE A 231 -7.65 17.31 49.07
N PHE A 232 -8.62 18.22 49.03
CA PHE A 232 -9.23 18.64 47.77
C PHE A 232 -8.23 19.34 46.84
N LYS A 233 -7.38 20.21 47.39
CA LYS A 233 -6.30 20.89 46.66
C LYS A 233 -5.35 19.89 46.01
N GLN A 234 -4.91 18.86 46.74
CA GLN A 234 -4.08 17.80 46.18
C GLN A 234 -4.78 16.96 45.11
N LEU A 235 -6.11 16.78 45.19
CA LEU A 235 -6.86 16.10 44.13
C LEU A 235 -6.92 16.92 42.84
N ILE A 236 -7.10 18.24 42.95
CA ILE A 236 -7.04 19.14 41.79
C ILE A 236 -5.63 19.13 41.19
N HIS A 237 -4.58 19.18 42.02
CA HIS A 237 -3.19 19.08 41.58
C HIS A 237 -2.93 17.77 40.82
N LYS A 238 -3.33 16.63 41.40
CA LYS A 238 -3.22 15.30 40.76
C LYS A 238 -3.96 15.27 39.43
N LEU A 239 -5.18 15.80 39.37
CA LEU A 239 -5.98 15.87 38.15
C LEU A 239 -5.29 16.72 37.07
N ALA A 240 -4.76 17.89 37.42
CA ALA A 240 -4.03 18.77 36.51
C ALA A 240 -2.82 18.05 35.90
N ARG A 241 -2.01 17.39 36.74
CA ARG A 241 -0.85 16.60 36.30
C ARG A 241 -1.22 15.44 35.41
N ASN A 242 -2.33 14.76 35.68
CA ASN A 242 -2.79 13.66 34.85
C ASN A 242 -3.23 14.13 33.46
N TYR A 243 -4.00 15.23 33.37
CA TYR A 243 -4.38 15.80 32.08
C TYR A 243 -3.18 16.26 31.24
N GLU A 244 -2.21 16.94 31.86
CA GLU A 244 -0.94 17.29 31.20
C GLU A 244 -0.22 16.02 30.72
N GLY A 245 -0.13 15.00 31.57
CA GLY A 245 0.50 13.73 31.24
C GLY A 245 -0.16 12.97 30.09
N TYR A 246 -1.49 13.03 29.94
CA TYR A 246 -2.18 12.38 28.84
C TYR A 246 -1.89 13.08 27.50
N ALA A 247 -1.86 14.42 27.48
CA ALA A 247 -1.46 15.19 26.31
C ALA A 247 -0.02 14.88 25.90
N ASP A 248 0.91 14.88 26.87
CA ASP A 248 2.33 14.54 26.65
C ASP A 248 2.50 13.14 26.04
N GLN A 249 1.76 12.15 26.56
CA GLN A 249 1.83 10.76 26.08
C GLN A 249 1.32 10.60 24.64
N LEU A 250 0.27 11.33 24.25
CA LEU A 250 -0.32 11.24 22.90
C LEU A 250 0.41 12.10 21.86
N ASN A 251 1.06 13.19 22.27
CA ASN A 251 1.94 13.95 21.40
C ASN A 251 3.25 13.18 21.10
N GLY A 252 3.64 12.29 22.00
CA GLY A 252 4.83 11.46 21.86
C GLY A 252 6.11 12.23 22.17
N LYS A 253 7.26 11.54 22.12
CA LYS A 253 8.58 12.10 22.46
C LYS A 253 9.13 13.11 21.42
N GLY A 254 8.35 13.46 20.39
CA GLY A 254 8.79 14.19 19.20
C GLY A 254 8.69 15.72 19.27
N GLY A 255 8.06 16.30 20.30
CA GLY A 255 7.81 17.75 20.36
C GLY A 255 6.85 18.24 19.25
N ASP A 256 6.99 19.50 18.81
CA ASP A 256 6.18 20.22 17.80
C ASP A 256 6.23 19.63 16.36
N SER A 257 6.61 18.36 16.22
CA SER A 257 6.61 17.63 14.96
C SER A 257 5.20 17.57 14.37
N SER A 258 5.10 17.70 13.05
CA SER A 258 3.84 17.60 12.32
C SER A 258 4.01 16.75 11.05
N ALA A 259 2.91 16.17 10.59
CA ALA A 259 2.82 15.49 9.30
C ALA A 259 1.69 16.10 8.47
N VAL A 260 1.73 15.89 7.16
CA VAL A 260 0.69 16.36 6.24
C VAL A 260 0.07 15.15 5.55
N THR A 261 -1.23 15.02 5.69
CA THR A 261 -2.05 14.00 5.01
C THR A 261 -2.12 14.26 3.51
N VAL A 262 -2.51 13.25 2.72
CA VAL A 262 -2.54 13.35 1.25
C VAL A 262 -3.51 14.41 0.72
N ASP A 263 -4.52 14.79 1.51
CA ASP A 263 -5.47 15.87 1.23
C ASP A 263 -5.08 17.22 1.86
N GLY A 264 -3.84 17.35 2.35
CA GLY A 264 -3.25 18.62 2.76
C GLY A 264 -3.56 19.07 4.19
N VAL A 265 -4.07 18.19 5.05
CA VAL A 265 -4.32 18.49 6.47
C VAL A 265 -3.06 18.25 7.29
N THR A 266 -2.62 19.26 8.02
CA THR A 266 -1.54 19.15 9.01
C THR A 266 -2.06 18.51 10.29
N VAL A 267 -1.33 17.52 10.80
CA VAL A 267 -1.62 16.79 12.04
C VAL A 267 -0.40 16.69 12.93
N THR A 268 -0.59 16.61 14.25
CA THR A 268 0.50 16.79 15.23
C THR A 268 0.68 15.62 16.20
N SER A 269 -0.41 15.01 16.68
CA SER A 269 -0.31 13.90 17.63
C SER A 269 0.39 12.68 17.02
N GLU A 270 1.08 11.87 17.84
CA GLU A 270 1.86 10.72 17.35
C GLU A 270 1.00 9.71 16.56
N PRO A 271 -0.20 9.30 17.03
CA PRO A 271 -1.09 8.44 16.23
C PRO A 271 -1.54 9.09 14.93
N ALA A 272 -1.81 10.41 14.93
CA ALA A 272 -2.25 11.13 13.75
C ALA A 272 -1.13 11.23 12.69
N ARG A 273 0.11 11.51 13.12
CA ARG A 273 1.29 11.52 12.24
C ARG A 273 1.55 10.15 11.63
N ALA A 274 1.47 9.09 12.44
CA ALA A 274 1.61 7.72 11.97
C ALA A 274 0.56 7.33 10.91
N LEU A 275 -0.70 7.77 11.07
CA LEU A 275 -1.75 7.58 10.06
C LEU A 275 -1.46 8.36 8.77
N ALA A 276 -1.03 9.62 8.88
CA ALA A 276 -0.67 10.43 7.72
C ALA A 276 0.50 9.83 6.92
N GLU A 277 1.52 9.30 7.61
CA GLU A 277 2.64 8.60 7.00
C GLU A 277 2.18 7.32 6.29
N ALA A 278 1.38 6.48 6.94
CA ALA A 278 0.83 5.26 6.35
C ALA A 278 -0.03 5.56 5.11
N GLN A 279 -0.88 6.59 5.18
CA GLN A 279 -1.68 7.09 4.08
C GLN A 279 -0.80 7.53 2.89
N GLY A 280 0.28 8.26 3.15
CA GLY A 280 1.26 8.65 2.14
C GLY A 280 1.93 7.46 1.47
N VAL A 281 2.28 6.41 2.24
CA VAL A 281 2.83 5.16 1.68
C VAL A 281 1.81 4.47 0.78
N LEU A 282 0.54 4.37 1.18
CA LEU A 282 -0.51 3.76 0.35
C LEU A 282 -0.63 4.46 -1.01
N LEU A 283 -0.69 5.79 -1.01
CA LEU A 283 -0.74 6.58 -2.25
C LEU A 283 0.51 6.38 -3.11
N ALA A 284 1.70 6.40 -2.50
CA ALA A 284 2.96 6.21 -3.21
C ALA A 284 3.06 4.81 -3.84
N GLN A 285 2.60 3.76 -3.15
CA GLN A 285 2.63 2.41 -3.69
C GLN A 285 1.58 2.23 -4.79
N ALA A 286 0.39 2.83 -4.68
CA ALA A 286 -0.57 2.86 -5.78
C ALA A 286 0.00 3.54 -7.03
N GLN A 287 0.72 4.66 -6.87
CA GLN A 287 1.39 5.34 -7.97
C GLN A 287 2.49 4.48 -8.59
N LYS A 288 3.32 3.81 -7.78
CA LYS A 288 4.35 2.88 -8.29
C LYS A 288 3.76 1.74 -9.12
N LEU A 289 2.63 1.16 -8.70
CA LEU A 289 1.95 0.13 -9.47
C LEU A 289 1.40 0.69 -10.79
N TYR A 290 0.82 1.89 -10.77
CA TYR A 290 0.38 2.57 -11.99
C TYR A 290 1.55 2.81 -12.96
N ASP A 291 2.69 3.28 -12.44
CA ASP A 291 3.90 3.52 -13.23
C ASP A 291 4.49 2.23 -13.80
N ALA A 292 4.45 1.13 -13.04
CA ALA A 292 4.85 -0.20 -13.50
C ALA A 292 3.98 -0.67 -14.68
N TRP A 293 2.67 -0.42 -14.62
CA TRP A 293 1.78 -0.68 -15.75
C TRP A 293 2.12 0.19 -16.97
N GLU A 294 2.36 1.49 -16.76
CA GLU A 294 2.74 2.41 -17.84
C GLU A 294 4.10 2.09 -18.47
N ALA A 295 5.00 1.43 -17.74
CA ALA A 295 6.23 0.90 -18.30
C ALA A 295 6.01 -0.40 -19.09
N TRP A 296 5.11 -1.26 -18.62
CA TRP A 296 4.79 -2.57 -19.22
C TRP A 296 3.84 -2.50 -20.43
N LYS A 297 3.13 -1.38 -20.65
CA LYS A 297 2.07 -1.28 -21.67
C LYS A 297 2.47 -1.77 -23.07
N ALA A 298 3.72 -1.58 -23.48
CA ALA A 298 4.22 -2.00 -24.80
C ALA A 298 4.32 -3.52 -24.95
N GLU A 299 4.09 -4.29 -23.88
CA GLU A 299 4.04 -5.74 -23.83
C GLU A 299 2.65 -6.26 -23.39
N SER A 300 1.69 -5.36 -23.14
CA SER A 300 0.41 -5.66 -22.49
C SER A 300 -0.57 -6.43 -23.37
N ASN A 301 -0.50 -6.29 -24.70
CA ASN A 301 -1.37 -7.00 -25.62
C ASN A 301 -0.79 -8.38 -26.02
N PRO A 302 -1.42 -9.51 -25.63
CA PRO A 302 -0.94 -10.85 -25.95
C PRO A 302 -0.95 -11.16 -27.46
N GLN A 303 -1.74 -10.44 -28.26
CA GLN A 303 -1.75 -10.62 -29.72
C GLN A 303 -0.44 -10.18 -30.38
N ARG A 304 0.32 -9.27 -29.75
CA ARG A 304 1.66 -8.89 -30.22
C ARG A 304 2.63 -10.05 -30.12
N TRP A 305 2.62 -10.75 -28.99
CA TRP A 305 3.46 -11.94 -28.75
C TRP A 305 3.15 -13.06 -29.74
N LEU A 306 1.86 -13.28 -30.02
CA LEU A 306 1.44 -14.24 -31.04
C LEU A 306 1.96 -13.85 -32.43
N TYR A 307 1.80 -12.57 -32.81
CA TYR A 307 2.26 -12.08 -34.10
C TYR A 307 3.77 -12.28 -34.28
N ASP A 308 4.58 -11.95 -33.26
CA ASP A 308 6.04 -12.12 -33.32
C ASP A 308 6.41 -13.61 -33.46
N MET A 309 5.73 -14.50 -32.75
CA MET A 309 5.90 -15.94 -32.89
C MET A 309 5.56 -16.45 -34.30
N LEU A 310 4.46 -15.99 -34.89
CA LEU A 310 4.06 -16.34 -36.25
C LEU A 310 4.97 -15.74 -37.33
N GLN A 311 5.52 -14.55 -37.07
CA GLN A 311 6.51 -13.92 -37.94
C GLN A 311 7.82 -14.72 -37.94
N ASN A 312 8.29 -15.14 -36.76
CA ASN A 312 9.46 -16.00 -36.65
C ASN A 312 9.23 -17.36 -37.32
N ALA A 313 8.08 -18.00 -37.07
CA ALA A 313 7.71 -19.25 -37.74
C ALA A 313 7.77 -19.13 -39.28
N ARG A 314 7.20 -18.04 -39.81
CA ARG A 314 7.21 -17.76 -41.26
C ARG A 314 8.62 -17.57 -41.80
N LEU A 315 9.45 -16.79 -41.10
CA LEU A 315 10.83 -16.54 -41.53
C LEU A 315 11.67 -17.82 -41.48
N THR A 316 11.54 -18.63 -40.44
CA THR A 316 12.27 -19.89 -40.38
C THR A 316 11.83 -20.88 -41.45
N LEU A 317 10.52 -21.00 -41.73
CA LEU A 317 10.05 -21.82 -42.85
C LEU A 317 10.57 -21.33 -44.20
N PHE A 318 10.78 -20.02 -44.36
CA PHE A 318 11.43 -19.50 -45.55
C PHE A 318 12.86 -20.03 -45.66
N ASP A 319 13.67 -19.92 -44.60
CA ASP A 319 15.07 -20.36 -44.60
C ASP A 319 15.23 -21.88 -44.72
N THR A 320 14.34 -22.65 -44.08
CA THR A 320 14.43 -24.12 -43.99
C THR A 320 13.66 -24.87 -45.06
N GLN A 321 12.72 -24.21 -45.74
CA GLN A 321 11.97 -24.81 -46.84
C GLN A 321 12.22 -24.09 -48.15
N TYR A 322 11.92 -22.79 -48.25
CA TYR A 322 11.98 -22.08 -49.54
C TYR A 322 13.36 -22.15 -50.17
N ASP A 323 14.39 -21.77 -49.41
CA ASP A 323 15.78 -21.81 -49.84
C ASP A 323 16.33 -23.24 -50.01
N LYS A 324 15.55 -24.24 -49.60
CA LYS A 324 15.87 -25.67 -49.64
C LYS A 324 14.96 -26.44 -50.60
N THR A 325 14.44 -25.76 -51.62
CA THR A 325 13.68 -26.37 -52.72
C THR A 325 14.34 -26.13 -54.09
N ASP A 326 14.06 -27.01 -55.04
CA ASP A 326 14.44 -26.86 -56.46
C ASP A 326 13.28 -27.32 -57.37
N ILE A 327 13.41 -27.13 -58.67
CA ILE A 327 12.43 -27.49 -59.69
C ILE A 327 12.96 -28.64 -60.54
N GLU A 328 12.36 -29.82 -60.41
CA GLU A 328 12.60 -30.95 -61.29
C GLU A 328 11.67 -30.88 -62.52
N THR A 329 12.25 -30.97 -63.72
CA THR A 329 11.47 -31.04 -64.98
C THR A 329 11.40 -32.49 -65.46
N VAL A 330 10.19 -33.04 -65.52
CA VAL A 330 9.94 -34.41 -66.01
C VAL A 330 9.20 -34.36 -67.34
N SER A 331 9.63 -35.18 -68.31
CA SER A 331 8.93 -35.37 -69.58
C SER A 331 8.05 -36.62 -69.54
N SER A 332 6.84 -36.55 -70.10
CA SER A 332 6.02 -37.74 -70.33
C SER A 332 6.21 -38.25 -71.77
N GLY A 333 6.49 -39.55 -71.92
CA GLY A 333 6.76 -40.19 -73.21
C GLY A 333 5.48 -40.52 -73.98
N GLY A 334 5.28 -39.86 -75.12
CA GLY A 334 4.17 -40.09 -76.05
C GLY A 334 4.35 -39.29 -77.36
N PRO A 335 3.44 -39.44 -78.35
CA PRO A 335 3.52 -38.71 -79.63
C PRO A 335 3.43 -37.17 -79.49
N TYR A 336 3.00 -36.68 -78.33
CA TYR A 336 3.10 -35.28 -77.92
C TYR A 336 3.83 -35.22 -76.57
N ALA A 337 5.08 -34.77 -76.56
CA ALA A 337 5.86 -34.65 -75.32
C ALA A 337 5.28 -33.52 -74.45
N THR A 338 4.85 -33.84 -73.24
CA THR A 338 4.48 -32.84 -72.22
C THR A 338 5.58 -32.75 -71.16
N TRP A 339 5.81 -31.53 -70.68
CA TRP A 339 6.79 -31.21 -69.65
C TRP A 339 6.07 -30.76 -68.38
N HIS A 340 6.42 -31.36 -67.24
CA HIS A 340 5.87 -31.01 -65.94
C HIS A 340 7.00 -30.58 -65.01
N ASN A 341 6.82 -29.44 -64.37
CA ASN A 341 7.76 -28.90 -63.39
C ASN A 341 7.26 -29.23 -62.00
N TYR A 342 8.07 -29.89 -61.18
CA TYR A 342 7.74 -30.29 -59.83
C TYR A 342 8.68 -29.65 -58.82
N VAL A 343 8.15 -29.22 -57.68
CA VAL A 343 8.95 -28.75 -56.55
C VAL A 343 9.50 -29.96 -55.80
N VAL A 344 10.82 -29.99 -55.64
CA VAL A 344 11.54 -31.05 -54.91
C VAL A 344 12.38 -30.47 -53.78
N SER A 345 12.62 -31.25 -52.73
CA SER A 345 13.54 -30.89 -51.65
C SER A 345 15.01 -30.90 -52.10
N THR A 346 15.82 -30.06 -51.47
CA THR A 346 17.29 -30.11 -51.56
C THR A 346 17.91 -30.39 -50.18
N THR A 347 19.24 -30.50 -50.14
CA THR A 347 19.97 -30.76 -48.89
C THR A 347 19.67 -29.71 -47.83
N GLY A 348 19.25 -30.15 -46.66
CA GLY A 348 18.94 -29.29 -45.52
C GLY A 348 17.48 -28.81 -45.45
N PHE A 349 16.59 -29.31 -46.32
CA PHE A 349 15.15 -29.09 -46.18
C PHE A 349 14.64 -29.67 -44.85
N GLN A 350 13.84 -28.89 -44.11
CA GLN A 350 13.22 -29.33 -42.85
C GLN A 350 11.69 -29.20 -42.91
N ASN A 351 10.99 -30.27 -42.57
CA ASN A 351 9.53 -30.27 -42.40
C ASN A 351 9.13 -29.96 -40.95
N ASP A 352 9.68 -28.89 -40.38
CA ASP A 352 9.53 -28.54 -38.96
C ASP A 352 9.56 -27.02 -38.78
N ILE A 353 8.77 -26.49 -37.84
CA ILE A 353 8.84 -25.09 -37.44
C ILE A 353 9.79 -25.00 -36.24
N VAL A 354 10.93 -24.34 -36.44
CA VAL A 354 11.89 -24.04 -35.39
C VAL A 354 11.85 -22.54 -35.10
N ILE A 355 11.72 -22.14 -33.83
CA ILE A 355 11.77 -20.73 -33.43
C ILE A 355 12.81 -20.61 -32.32
N GLU A 356 13.80 -19.73 -32.53
CA GLU A 356 14.89 -19.50 -31.57
C GLU A 356 15.61 -20.82 -31.16
N GLY A 357 15.79 -21.73 -32.12
CA GLY A 357 16.47 -23.01 -31.91
C GLY A 357 15.61 -24.10 -31.25
N LYS A 358 14.34 -23.81 -30.89
CA LYS A 358 13.39 -24.79 -30.37
C LYS A 358 12.44 -25.28 -31.47
N SER A 359 12.35 -26.59 -31.64
CA SER A 359 11.35 -27.22 -32.52
C SER A 359 9.95 -27.14 -31.90
N TYR A 360 8.97 -26.76 -32.71
CA TYR A 360 7.53 -26.75 -32.38
C TYR A 360 6.77 -27.85 -33.12
N GLY A 361 7.42 -28.63 -33.96
CA GLY A 361 6.81 -29.70 -34.75
C GLY A 361 6.47 -29.27 -36.19
N LYS A 362 5.74 -30.15 -36.88
CA LYS A 362 5.48 -30.01 -38.31
C LYS A 362 4.39 -28.96 -38.58
N PRO A 363 4.54 -28.11 -39.62
CA PRO A 363 3.53 -27.10 -39.96
C PRO A 363 2.16 -27.69 -40.35
N SER A 364 2.09 -28.98 -40.71
CA SER A 364 0.85 -29.70 -41.01
C SER A 364 0.08 -30.21 -39.79
N GLU A 365 0.61 -30.04 -38.57
CA GLU A 365 0.01 -30.55 -37.35
C GLU A 365 -0.61 -29.42 -36.51
N MET A 366 -1.86 -29.58 -36.07
CA MET A 366 -2.53 -28.57 -35.21
C MET A 366 -1.83 -28.40 -33.86
N THR A 367 -1.18 -29.44 -33.35
CA THR A 367 -0.35 -29.41 -32.13
C THR A 367 0.83 -28.43 -32.23
N THR A 368 1.40 -28.24 -33.43
CA THR A 368 2.46 -27.26 -33.65
C THR A 368 1.96 -25.84 -33.51
N TRP A 369 0.80 -25.55 -34.11
CA TRP A 369 0.16 -24.23 -33.98
C TRP A 369 -0.28 -23.95 -32.54
N LYS A 370 -0.78 -24.97 -31.85
CA LYS A 370 -1.06 -24.89 -30.42
C LYS A 370 0.19 -24.54 -29.62
N ALA A 371 1.31 -25.25 -29.84
CA ALA A 371 2.55 -25.01 -29.11
C ALA A 371 3.11 -23.59 -29.34
N ILE A 372 2.95 -23.04 -30.55
CA ILE A 372 3.33 -21.66 -30.88
C ILE A 372 2.47 -20.65 -30.10
N ALA A 373 1.15 -20.86 -30.06
CA ALA A 373 0.26 -19.98 -29.32
C ALA A 373 0.43 -20.09 -27.80
N ASP A 374 0.61 -21.31 -27.28
CA ASP A 374 0.88 -21.55 -25.85
C ASP A 374 2.19 -20.84 -25.43
N GLU A 375 3.23 -20.85 -26.28
CA GLU A 375 4.45 -20.09 -26.03
C GLU A 375 4.23 -18.57 -26.06
N ALA A 376 3.40 -18.06 -26.97
CA ALA A 376 3.04 -16.64 -26.99
C ALA A 376 2.36 -16.20 -25.68
N VAL A 377 1.42 -17.01 -25.18
CA VAL A 377 0.79 -16.81 -23.87
C VAL A 377 1.84 -16.86 -22.76
N ARG A 378 2.72 -17.87 -22.75
CA ARG A 378 3.78 -18.02 -21.75
C ARG A 378 4.71 -16.80 -21.70
N ARG A 379 5.08 -16.23 -22.85
CA ARG A 379 5.92 -15.02 -22.92
C ARG A 379 5.20 -13.78 -22.39
N TRP A 380 3.91 -13.63 -22.69
CA TRP A 380 3.09 -12.57 -22.11
C TRP A 380 2.93 -12.74 -20.58
N GLU A 381 2.70 -13.95 -20.10
CA GLU A 381 2.62 -14.24 -18.66
C GLU A 381 3.96 -13.94 -17.96
N GLN A 382 5.07 -14.25 -18.62
CA GLN A 382 6.40 -13.92 -18.12
C GLN A 382 6.60 -12.40 -18.03
N SER A 383 6.14 -11.61 -19.02
CA SER A 383 6.25 -10.15 -18.91
C SER A 383 5.39 -9.59 -17.77
N VAL A 384 4.19 -10.12 -17.56
CA VAL A 384 3.39 -9.78 -16.36
C VAL A 384 4.17 -10.10 -15.08
N GLN A 385 4.84 -11.25 -15.04
CA GLN A 385 5.63 -11.64 -13.87
C GLN A 385 6.83 -10.71 -13.64
N ASP A 386 7.57 -10.38 -14.69
CA ASP A 386 8.80 -9.59 -14.59
C ASP A 386 8.50 -8.14 -14.20
N TRP A 387 7.49 -7.53 -14.83
CA TRP A 387 7.15 -6.13 -14.63
C TRP A 387 6.18 -5.92 -13.47
N LEU A 388 5.03 -6.62 -13.48
CA LEU A 388 3.91 -6.29 -12.62
C LEU A 388 3.95 -7.07 -11.29
N SER A 389 4.21 -8.38 -11.33
CA SER A 389 4.28 -9.18 -10.09
C SER A 389 5.43 -8.73 -9.18
N THR A 390 6.55 -8.29 -9.75
CA THR A 390 7.69 -7.72 -8.99
C THR A 390 7.26 -6.46 -8.25
N ALA A 391 6.65 -5.50 -8.96
CA ALA A 391 6.15 -4.27 -8.35
C ALA A 391 5.06 -4.53 -7.29
N GLY A 392 4.15 -5.49 -7.57
CA GLY A 392 3.13 -5.93 -6.61
C GLY A 392 3.72 -6.51 -5.32
N ALA A 393 4.78 -7.31 -5.43
CA ALA A 393 5.45 -7.89 -4.26
C ALA A 393 6.10 -6.82 -3.37
N GLU A 394 6.78 -5.86 -3.98
CA GLU A 394 7.38 -4.72 -3.27
C GLU A 394 6.32 -3.86 -2.58
N ALA A 395 5.23 -3.54 -3.28
CA ALA A 395 4.12 -2.76 -2.74
C ALA A 395 3.52 -3.43 -1.49
N ILE A 396 3.23 -4.73 -1.55
CA ILE A 396 2.66 -5.48 -0.41
C ILE A 396 3.60 -5.41 0.81
N VAL A 397 4.91 -5.59 0.61
CA VAL A 397 5.89 -5.54 1.70
C VAL A 397 5.97 -4.14 2.32
N ASP A 398 5.99 -3.10 1.50
CA ASP A 398 6.09 -1.71 1.97
C ASP A 398 4.81 -1.25 2.68
N ILE A 399 3.64 -1.64 2.17
CA ILE A 399 2.36 -1.39 2.84
C ILE A 399 2.34 -2.07 4.21
N HIS A 400 2.73 -3.35 4.28
CA HIS A 400 2.79 -4.08 5.54
C HIS A 400 3.74 -3.43 6.55
N LYS A 401 4.91 -2.96 6.10
CA LYS A 401 5.85 -2.21 6.96
C LYS A 401 5.23 -0.90 7.45
N ALA A 402 4.52 -0.17 6.60
CA ALA A 402 3.87 1.08 6.98
C ALA A 402 2.80 0.86 8.05
N PHE A 403 1.94 -0.15 7.90
CA PHE A 403 0.94 -0.49 8.92
C PHE A 403 1.59 -0.94 10.23
N LYS A 404 2.65 -1.76 10.18
CA LYS A 404 3.40 -2.15 11.39
C LYS A 404 4.11 -0.98 12.08
N ALA A 405 4.55 0.02 11.31
CA ALA A 405 5.10 1.24 11.88
C ALA A 405 4.00 2.06 12.54
N ALA A 406 2.84 2.18 11.89
CA ALA A 406 1.70 2.90 12.42
C ALA A 406 1.13 2.25 13.70
N GLU A 407 1.03 0.92 13.74
CA GLU A 407 0.56 0.13 14.89
C GLU A 407 1.29 0.51 16.18
N LYS A 408 2.61 0.71 16.12
CA LYS A 408 3.43 1.10 17.28
C LYS A 408 3.01 2.43 17.90
N ALA A 409 2.49 3.36 17.09
CA ALA A 409 1.99 4.65 17.60
C ALA A 409 0.70 4.49 18.41
N PHE A 410 -0.01 3.37 18.26
CA PHE A 410 -1.22 3.05 19.01
C PHE A 410 -0.98 2.18 20.25
N ASP A 411 0.21 1.59 20.39
CA ASP A 411 0.56 0.70 21.51
C ASP A 411 0.81 1.46 22.84
N THR A 412 0.82 2.79 22.80
CA THR A 412 1.07 3.61 24.00
C THR A 412 -0.17 3.57 24.89
N SER A 413 -0.09 2.77 25.97
CA SER A 413 -1.09 2.78 27.04
C SER A 413 -1.02 4.11 27.77
N ILE A 414 -2.13 4.84 27.81
CA ILE A 414 -2.22 6.09 28.57
C ILE A 414 -2.28 5.77 30.06
N THR A 415 -1.34 6.30 30.82
CA THR A 415 -1.26 6.12 32.28
C THR A 415 -1.32 7.45 33.02
N ASP A 416 -1.78 7.43 34.26
CA ASP A 416 -1.73 8.59 35.15
C ASP A 416 -0.28 9.03 35.40
N LYS A 417 -0.01 10.33 35.28
CA LYS A 417 1.30 10.93 35.60
C LYS A 417 1.53 10.99 37.12
N ASP A 418 0.45 11.14 37.88
CA ASP A 418 0.39 10.99 39.32
C ASP A 418 -0.60 9.85 39.63
N ASP A 419 -0.06 8.68 39.96
CA ASP A 419 -0.80 7.44 40.25
C ASP A 419 -1.02 7.20 41.75
N ARG A 420 -0.61 8.16 42.62
CA ARG A 420 -0.72 8.02 44.08
C ARG A 420 -2.16 7.74 44.53
N PRO A 421 -2.40 6.76 45.40
CA PRO A 421 -3.74 6.49 45.89
C PRO A 421 -4.26 7.63 46.78
N LEU A 422 -5.58 7.82 46.78
CA LEU A 422 -6.27 8.77 47.66
C LEU A 422 -5.90 8.64 49.14
N SER A 423 -5.59 7.42 49.60
CA SER A 423 -5.17 7.16 50.98
C SER A 423 -3.81 7.78 51.31
N GLU A 424 -2.89 7.81 50.35
CA GLU A 424 -1.56 8.42 50.54
C GLU A 424 -1.68 9.94 50.60
N ILE A 425 -2.44 10.53 49.67
CA ILE A 425 -2.81 11.95 49.64
C ILE A 425 -3.45 12.37 50.97
N SER A 426 -4.41 11.60 51.47
CA SER A 426 -5.08 11.89 52.74
C SER A 426 -4.11 11.83 53.93
N ALA A 427 -3.24 10.82 53.99
CA ALA A 427 -2.28 10.66 55.08
C ALA A 427 -1.24 11.80 55.10
N GLU A 428 -0.78 12.23 53.93
CA GLU A 428 0.17 13.35 53.80
C GLU A 428 -0.48 14.67 54.25
N ALA A 429 -1.72 14.94 53.84
CA ALA A 429 -2.46 16.13 54.25
C ALA A 429 -2.74 16.16 55.77
N GLU A 430 -3.06 15.02 56.38
CA GLU A 430 -3.24 14.91 57.83
C GLU A 430 -1.93 15.15 58.59
N ALA A 431 -0.83 14.54 58.14
CA ALA A 431 0.49 14.71 58.77
C ALA A 431 0.98 16.17 58.70
N ASP A 432 0.75 16.85 57.59
CA ASP A 432 1.10 18.26 57.46
C ASP A 432 0.18 19.18 58.29
N ALA A 433 -1.10 18.85 58.42
CA ALA A 433 -2.00 19.55 59.33
C ALA A 433 -1.55 19.40 60.80
N GLU A 434 -1.14 18.20 61.22
CA GLU A 434 -0.59 17.96 62.56
C GLU A 434 0.71 18.75 62.78
N LYS A 435 1.63 18.77 61.81
CA LYS A 435 2.86 19.57 61.89
C LYS A 435 2.56 21.06 62.00
N LYS A 436 1.65 21.59 61.18
CA LYS A 436 1.26 23.02 61.26
C LYS A 436 0.63 23.36 62.60
N LYS A 437 -0.22 22.47 63.13
CA LYS A 437 -0.81 22.62 64.47
C LYS A 437 0.26 22.62 65.56
N ALA A 438 1.19 21.65 65.54
CA ALA A 438 2.28 21.58 66.50
C ALA A 438 3.21 22.81 66.43
N ALA A 439 3.49 23.30 65.22
CA ALA A 439 4.28 24.53 65.03
C ALA A 439 3.55 25.77 65.55
N ALA A 440 2.24 25.87 65.34
CA ALA A 440 1.42 26.96 65.86
C ALA A 440 1.33 26.93 67.39
N GLU A 441 1.13 25.75 67.99
CA GLU A 441 1.14 25.55 69.45
C GLU A 441 2.51 25.90 70.05
N ALA A 442 3.61 25.47 69.41
CA ALA A 442 4.96 25.83 69.85
C ALA A 442 5.24 27.34 69.74
N ALA A 443 4.76 28.00 68.67
CA ALA A 443 4.88 29.44 68.50
C ALA A 443 4.06 30.22 69.53
N ALA A 444 2.82 29.77 69.81
CA ALA A 444 1.96 30.35 70.84
C ALA A 444 2.59 30.20 72.24
N ALA A 445 3.09 29.01 72.58
CA ALA A 445 3.78 28.76 73.84
C ALA A 445 5.05 29.63 74.00
N LYS A 446 5.81 29.82 72.91
CA LYS A 446 6.98 30.71 72.91
C LYS A 446 6.58 32.18 73.12
N ALA A 447 5.50 32.64 72.47
CA ALA A 447 4.99 34.00 72.63
C ALA A 447 4.45 34.24 74.05
N GLU A 448 3.75 33.27 74.62
CA GLU A 448 3.25 33.33 76.00
C GLU A 448 4.41 33.37 77.01
N ALA A 449 5.44 32.52 76.83
CA ALA A 449 6.64 32.54 77.67
C ALA A 449 7.45 33.85 77.56
N GLU A 450 7.52 34.47 76.39
CA GLU A 450 8.12 35.80 76.22
C GLU A 450 7.31 36.90 76.91
N LYS A 451 5.97 36.80 76.85
CA LYS A 451 5.08 37.73 77.55
C LYS A 451 5.21 37.62 79.07
N GLU A 452 5.20 36.42 79.63
CA GLU A 452 5.41 36.19 81.07
C GLU A 452 6.78 36.69 81.54
N LYS A 453 7.85 36.47 80.75
CA LYS A 453 9.17 37.03 81.05
C LYS A 453 9.18 38.56 81.06
N ALA A 454 8.46 39.19 80.15
CA ALA A 454 8.36 40.65 80.09
C ALA A 454 7.59 41.21 81.29
N GLU A 455 6.48 40.56 81.66
CA GLU A 455 5.67 40.93 82.84
C GLU A 455 6.47 40.74 84.14
N ALA A 456 7.16 39.60 84.32
CA ALA A 456 8.00 39.35 85.50
C ALA A 456 9.17 40.34 85.61
N LYS A 457 9.76 40.77 84.48
CA LYS A 457 10.82 41.79 84.48
C LYS A 457 10.26 43.16 84.88
N ALA A 458 9.07 43.52 84.40
CA ALA A 458 8.40 44.76 84.77
C ALA A 458 8.02 44.79 86.25
N GLU A 459 7.53 43.66 86.80
CA GLU A 459 7.22 43.52 88.22
C GLU A 459 8.48 43.62 89.09
N ALA A 460 9.56 42.94 88.73
CA ALA A 460 10.84 43.04 89.45
C ALA A 460 11.46 44.44 89.40
N GLU A 461 11.28 45.19 88.31
CA GLU A 461 11.69 46.60 88.24
C GLU A 461 10.82 47.50 89.13
N ARG A 462 9.51 47.22 89.20
CA ARG A 462 8.59 47.93 90.09
C ARG A 462 8.90 47.65 91.56
N GLU A 463 9.14 46.41 91.95
CA GLU A 463 9.56 46.05 93.31
C GLU A 463 10.90 46.71 93.69
N LYS A 464 11.87 46.75 92.78
CA LYS A 464 13.13 47.49 93.00
C LYS A 464 12.91 48.98 93.16
N ALA A 465 11.97 49.57 92.42
CA ALA A 465 11.63 50.98 92.54
C ALA A 465 10.92 51.27 93.87
N GLU A 466 9.98 50.41 94.29
CA GLU A 466 9.29 50.51 95.58
C GLU A 466 10.26 50.33 96.75
N ALA A 467 11.14 49.33 96.73
CA ALA A 467 12.16 49.12 97.77
C ALA A 467 13.19 50.26 97.84
N LYS A 468 13.53 50.89 96.70
CA LYS A 468 14.38 52.08 96.68
C LYS A 468 13.66 53.28 97.29
N ALA A 469 12.38 53.48 96.96
CA ALA A 469 11.57 54.55 97.54
C ALA A 469 11.38 54.38 99.06
N GLU A 470 11.25 53.15 99.55
CA GLU A 470 11.18 52.84 100.97
C GLU A 470 12.51 53.13 101.69
N ARG A 471 13.64 52.67 101.14
CA ARG A 471 14.97 53.03 101.65
C ARG A 471 15.24 54.53 101.68
N ASP A 472 14.77 55.26 100.66
CA ASP A 472 14.94 56.71 100.59
C ASP A 472 14.05 57.41 101.65
N ARG A 473 12.87 56.86 101.97
CA ARG A 473 12.04 57.32 103.10
C ARG A 473 12.67 57.02 104.45
N GLU A 474 13.20 55.82 104.66
CA GLU A 474 13.89 55.46 105.91
C GLU A 474 15.13 56.34 106.14
N LYS A 475 15.90 56.64 105.08
CA LYS A 475 17.00 57.60 105.18
C LYS A 475 16.53 59.01 105.50
N ALA A 476 15.43 59.46 104.89
CA ALA A 476 14.86 60.77 105.18
C ALA A 476 14.35 60.86 106.62
N GLU A 477 13.71 59.81 107.15
CA GLU A 477 13.31 59.75 108.56
C GLU A 477 14.52 59.70 109.50
N ALA A 478 15.55 58.90 109.19
CA ALA A 478 16.77 58.86 109.99
C ALA A 478 17.55 60.19 109.97
N GLU A 479 17.54 60.93 108.85
CA GLU A 479 18.09 62.29 108.80
C GLU A 479 17.24 63.28 109.59
N LYS A 480 15.92 63.11 109.59
CA LYS A 480 15.00 63.94 110.38
C LYS A 480 15.16 63.70 111.87
N GLU A 481 15.29 62.45 112.32
CA GLU A 481 15.62 62.11 113.71
C GLU A 481 17.01 62.61 114.10
N LYS A 482 18.02 62.53 113.22
CA LYS A 482 19.34 63.13 113.48
C LYS A 482 19.28 64.66 113.56
N ALA A 483 18.43 65.30 112.75
CA ALA A 483 18.24 66.74 112.80
C ALA A 483 17.48 67.17 114.06
N GLU A 484 16.48 66.41 114.50
CA GLU A 484 15.76 66.65 115.75
C GLU A 484 16.65 66.40 116.98
N ALA A 485 17.45 65.32 116.99
CA ALA A 485 18.43 65.06 118.05
C ALA A 485 19.53 66.14 118.13
N LYS A 486 19.92 66.72 116.98
CA LYS A 486 20.89 67.83 116.95
C LYS A 486 20.27 69.17 117.38
N ALA A 487 18.97 69.38 117.11
CA ALA A 487 18.22 70.55 117.58
C ALA A 487 17.90 70.48 119.09
N GLU A 488 17.79 69.27 119.65
CA GLU A 488 17.60 69.06 121.09
C GLU A 488 18.93 69.23 121.87
N ALA A 489 20.07 68.85 121.29
CA ALA A 489 21.41 69.06 121.86
C ALA A 489 21.89 70.53 121.84
N GLU A 490 21.23 71.43 121.11
CA GLU A 490 21.50 72.88 121.14
C GLU A 490 20.58 73.65 122.11
N ARG A 491 19.73 72.94 122.88
CA ARG A 491 18.83 73.51 123.90
C ARG A 491 19.24 73.25 125.36
N GLU A 492 20.34 72.56 125.61
CA GLU A 492 21.08 72.52 126.89
C GLU A 492 22.41 73.27 126.75
#